data_AF-A0A968TZ40-F1
#
_entry.id   AF-A0A968TZ40-F1
#
_cell.length_a   1.000
_cell.length_b   1.000
_cell.length_c   1.000
_cell.angle_alpha   90.00
_cell.angle_beta   90.00
_cell.angle_gamma   90.00
#
_symmetry.space_group_name_H-M   'P 1'
#
loop_
_entity.id
_entity.type
_entity.pdbx_description
1 polymer ?
#
loop_
_entity_poly.entity_id
_entity_poly.type
_entity_poly.pdbx_seq_one_letter_code
_entity_poly.pdbx_strand_id
1 'polypeptide(L)'
;MKRLKKLRSEARLSLEEKGVNSLFLAFGTLTWHDKDKPDEALTSPLILVPIELIKEPKRDVYKISILEEDVVLNPTLLLKLKQTFGIELPEGEAVQDMAYGELTSQIRKLLVEQKTWEIKENVFLSLFSYAKAAMVRDIIENEARIFAHPILQAISGNLSSYQASYKEPLPASVLDSRV
;
A
#
# COMPACT_ATOMS: atom_id res chain seq x y z
N MET A 1 -5.73 22.46 -14.46
CA MET A 1 -4.54 22.26 -13.61
C MET A 1 -4.76 22.25 -12.10
N LYS A 2 -5.86 22.81 -11.55
CA LYS A 2 -6.12 22.81 -10.09
C LYS A 2 -6.17 21.39 -9.47
N ARG A 3 -6.71 20.39 -10.19
CA ARG A 3 -6.78 18.99 -9.72
C ARG A 3 -5.39 18.36 -9.53
N LEU A 4 -4.49 18.48 -10.50
CA LEU A 4 -3.11 17.96 -10.38
C LEU A 4 -2.32 18.65 -9.27
N LYS A 5 -2.49 19.97 -9.11
CA LYS A 5 -1.90 20.71 -7.99
C LYS A 5 -2.40 20.17 -6.64
N LYS A 6 -3.70 19.88 -6.53
CA LYS A 6 -4.32 19.31 -5.33
C LYS A 6 -3.78 17.90 -5.05
N LEU A 7 -3.84 16.99 -6.04
CA LEU A 7 -3.31 15.63 -5.92
C LEU A 7 -1.85 15.62 -5.48
N ARG A 8 -1.00 16.45 -6.10
CA ARG A 8 0.41 16.59 -5.72
C ARG A 8 0.58 17.08 -4.28
N SER A 9 -0.20 18.07 -3.87
CA SER A 9 -0.13 18.64 -2.51
C SER A 9 -0.54 17.61 -1.46
N GLU A 10 -1.63 16.88 -1.69
CA GLU A 10 -2.15 15.85 -0.78
C GLU A 10 -1.22 14.63 -0.74
N ALA A 11 -0.66 14.22 -1.88
CA ALA A 11 0.33 13.16 -1.94
C ALA A 11 1.58 13.49 -1.10
N ARG A 12 2.10 14.70 -1.28
CA ARG A 12 3.26 15.20 -0.52
C ARG A 12 2.97 15.28 0.97
N LEU A 13 1.78 15.78 1.35
CA LEU A 13 1.37 15.82 2.74
C LEU A 13 1.29 14.41 3.35
N SER A 14 0.72 13.44 2.63
CA SER A 14 0.68 12.04 3.09
C SER A 14 2.09 11.48 3.32
N LEU A 15 3.03 11.79 2.44
CA LEU A 15 4.41 11.35 2.58
C LEU A 15 5.10 12.03 3.78
N GLU A 16 4.93 13.35 3.94
CA GLU A 16 5.53 14.12 5.04
C GLU A 16 4.96 13.74 6.42
N GLU A 17 3.64 13.50 6.52
CA GLU A 17 2.97 13.20 7.79
C GLU A 17 2.99 11.72 8.18
N LYS A 18 2.87 10.81 7.20
CA LYS A 18 2.67 9.38 7.45
C LYS A 18 3.81 8.51 6.91
N GLY A 19 4.77 9.10 6.20
CA GLY A 19 5.90 8.37 5.62
C GLY A 19 5.50 7.41 4.49
N VAL A 20 4.31 7.58 3.91
CA VAL A 20 3.77 6.65 2.91
C VAL A 20 3.33 7.36 1.65
N ASN A 21 3.75 6.82 0.51
CA ASN A 21 3.22 7.24 -0.77
C ASN A 21 1.73 6.89 -0.87
N SER A 22 0.96 7.86 -1.34
CA SER A 22 -0.48 7.71 -1.54
C SER A 22 -0.88 7.95 -2.98
N LEU A 23 0.04 8.30 -3.88
CA LEU A 23 -0.29 8.63 -5.26
C LEU A 23 0.05 7.48 -6.19
N PHE A 24 -0.97 7.01 -6.91
CA PHE A 24 -0.84 5.88 -7.80
C PHE A 24 -1.52 6.14 -9.14
N LEU A 25 -0.92 5.59 -10.18
CA LEU A 25 -1.57 5.39 -11.47
C LEU A 25 -2.29 4.03 -11.42
N ALA A 26 -3.61 4.05 -11.51
CA ALA A 26 -4.42 2.85 -11.51
C ALA A 26 -4.65 2.37 -12.95
N PHE A 27 -4.25 1.13 -13.23
CA PHE A 27 -4.45 0.47 -14.52
C PHE A 27 -5.53 -0.60 -14.40
N GLY A 28 -6.56 -0.43 -15.22
CA GLY A 28 -7.73 -1.27 -15.25
C GLY A 28 -8.63 -1.15 -14.02
N THR A 29 -9.89 -1.48 -14.22
CA THR A 29 -10.86 -1.61 -13.12
C THR A 29 -11.62 -2.90 -13.26
N LEU A 30 -11.89 -3.55 -12.13
CA LEU A 30 -12.84 -4.64 -12.03
C LEU A 30 -14.18 -4.06 -11.59
N THR A 31 -15.21 -4.29 -12.41
CA THR A 31 -16.60 -4.16 -11.99
C THR A 31 -17.05 -5.52 -11.43
N TRP A 32 -17.50 -5.55 -10.19
CA TRP A 32 -17.85 -6.75 -9.44
C TRP A 32 -19.09 -6.50 -8.56
N HIS A 33 -19.71 -7.57 -8.08
CA HIS A 33 -20.91 -7.50 -7.22
C HIS A 33 -20.63 -8.22 -5.90
N ASP A 34 -21.01 -7.61 -4.79
CA ASP A 34 -20.83 -8.21 -3.46
C ASP A 34 -21.90 -9.29 -3.22
N LYS A 35 -21.59 -10.31 -2.41
CA LYS A 35 -22.56 -11.36 -2.05
C LYS A 35 -23.72 -10.78 -1.23
N ASP A 36 -23.43 -9.77 -0.42
CA ASP A 36 -24.43 -9.11 0.44
C ASP A 36 -25.33 -8.15 -0.34
N LYS A 37 -24.89 -7.71 -1.53
CA LYS A 37 -25.58 -6.73 -2.37
C LYS A 37 -25.38 -7.05 -3.86
N PRO A 38 -26.02 -8.11 -4.37
CA PRO A 38 -25.78 -8.57 -5.74
C PRO A 38 -26.27 -7.59 -6.82
N ASP A 39 -27.20 -6.70 -6.48
CA ASP A 39 -27.74 -5.69 -7.41
C ASP A 39 -26.86 -4.42 -7.49
N GLU A 40 -25.87 -4.27 -6.62
CA GLU A 40 -25.00 -3.10 -6.56
C GLU A 40 -23.65 -3.41 -7.23
N ALA A 41 -23.43 -2.84 -8.42
CA ALA A 41 -22.16 -2.96 -9.13
C ALA A 41 -21.10 -2.07 -8.48
N LEU A 42 -20.08 -2.70 -7.89
CA LEU A 42 -18.91 -2.04 -7.33
C LEU A 42 -17.81 -1.97 -8.38
N THR A 43 -17.04 -0.89 -8.39
CA THR A 43 -15.88 -0.75 -9.27
C THR A 43 -14.63 -0.50 -8.44
N SER A 44 -13.59 -1.29 -8.68
CA SER A 44 -12.32 -1.18 -7.97
C SER A 44 -11.16 -1.16 -8.95
N PRO A 45 -10.13 -0.32 -8.73
CA PRO A 45 -8.91 -0.39 -9.50
C PRO A 45 -8.27 -1.77 -9.35
N LEU A 46 -7.60 -2.24 -10.40
CA LEU A 46 -6.93 -3.53 -10.43
C LEU A 46 -5.46 -3.40 -10.07
N ILE A 47 -4.68 -2.74 -10.93
CA ILE A 47 -3.22 -2.60 -10.78
C ILE A 47 -2.91 -1.18 -10.36
N LEU A 48 -2.00 -1.02 -9.40
CA LEU A 48 -1.60 0.25 -8.84
C LEU A 48 -0.09 0.41 -9.02
N VAL A 49 0.28 1.42 -9.79
CA VAL A 49 1.68 1.78 -10.01
C VAL A 49 1.99 3.03 -9.16
N PRO A 50 2.92 2.95 -8.20
CA PRO A 50 3.30 4.10 -7.38
C PRO A 50 4.03 5.14 -8.23
N ILE A 51 3.60 6.39 -8.13
CA ILE A 51 4.15 7.48 -8.96
C ILE A 51 4.29 8.79 -8.17
N GLU A 52 5.22 9.63 -8.63
CA GLU A 52 5.33 11.03 -8.21
C GLU A 52 4.84 11.99 -9.30
N LEU A 53 4.13 13.05 -8.89
CA LEU A 53 3.81 14.20 -9.73
C LEU A 53 4.82 15.33 -9.53
N ILE A 54 5.65 15.56 -10.54
CA ILE A 54 6.69 16.60 -10.55
C ILE A 54 6.16 17.80 -11.33
N LYS A 55 6.09 18.98 -10.69
CA LYS A 55 5.76 20.23 -11.37
C LYS A 55 7.03 20.85 -11.95
N GLU A 56 7.06 21.12 -13.25
CA GLU A 56 8.17 21.87 -13.85
C GLU A 56 8.14 23.34 -13.41
N PRO A 57 9.24 23.93 -12.92
CA PRO A 57 9.21 25.30 -12.39
C PRO A 57 8.96 26.37 -13.45
N LYS A 58 9.43 26.13 -14.69
CA LYS A 58 9.44 27.11 -15.79
C LYS A 58 8.34 26.87 -16.84
N ARG A 59 7.58 25.78 -16.71
CA ARG A 59 6.50 25.40 -17.63
C ARG A 59 5.32 24.97 -16.76
N ASP A 60 4.09 25.37 -17.10
CA ASP A 60 2.90 24.90 -16.39
C ASP A 60 2.54 23.46 -16.83
N VAL A 61 3.50 22.55 -16.66
CA VAL A 61 3.45 21.15 -17.09
C VAL A 61 3.78 20.28 -15.88
N TYR A 62 3.06 19.17 -15.76
CA TYR A 62 3.31 18.13 -14.76
C TYR A 62 3.92 16.92 -15.44
N LYS A 63 4.97 16.36 -14.84
CA LYS A 63 5.60 15.11 -15.23
C LYS A 63 5.22 14.03 -14.22
N ILE A 64 5.07 12.82 -14.72
CA ILE A 64 4.86 11.62 -13.92
C ILE A 64 6.19 10.87 -13.91
N SER A 65 6.65 10.48 -12.72
CA SER A 65 7.76 9.55 -12.54
C SER A 65 7.26 8.33 -11.78
N ILE A 66 7.68 7.14 -12.20
CA ILE A 66 7.45 5.91 -11.43
C ILE A 66 8.41 5.94 -10.24
N LEU A 67 7.94 5.49 -9.08
CA LEU A 67 8.75 5.33 -7.88
C LEU A 67 9.38 3.93 -7.85
N GLU A 68 10.40 3.72 -7.02
CA GLU A 68 11.05 2.42 -6.83
C GLU A 68 10.21 1.43 -6.03
N GLU A 69 9.04 1.85 -5.55
CA GLU A 69 8.06 0.98 -4.89
C GLU A 69 7.44 -0.02 -5.88
N ASP A 70 7.11 -1.21 -5.38
CA ASP A 70 6.55 -2.30 -6.18
C ASP A 70 5.19 -1.95 -6.79
N VAL A 71 4.97 -2.43 -8.01
CA VAL A 71 3.63 -2.43 -8.63
C VAL A 71 2.76 -3.45 -7.92
N VAL A 72 1.61 -3.05 -7.40
CA VAL A 72 0.76 -3.97 -6.64
C VAL A 72 -0.64 -4.07 -7.25
N LEU A 73 -1.28 -5.22 -7.11
CA LEU A 73 -2.73 -5.26 -7.26
C LEU A 73 -3.39 -4.58 -6.05
N ASN A 74 -4.57 -4.03 -6.23
CA ASN A 74 -5.34 -3.36 -5.18
C ASN A 74 -5.50 -4.26 -3.94
N PRO A 75 -4.80 -3.98 -2.82
CA PRO A 75 -4.73 -4.91 -1.69
C PRO A 75 -6.09 -5.14 -1.04
N THR A 76 -6.97 -4.14 -1.05
CA THR A 76 -8.32 -4.26 -0.51
C THR A 76 -9.18 -5.15 -1.38
N LEU A 77 -9.04 -5.07 -2.71
CA LEU A 77 -9.74 -5.96 -3.63
C LEU A 77 -9.26 -7.40 -3.43
N LEU A 78 -7.95 -7.62 -3.34
CA LEU A 78 -7.35 -8.94 -3.07
C LEU A 78 -7.91 -9.57 -1.80
N LEU A 79 -7.91 -8.82 -0.70
CA LEU A 79 -8.46 -9.29 0.57
C LEU A 79 -9.94 -9.65 0.45
N LYS A 80 -10.74 -8.80 -0.20
CA LYS A 80 -12.18 -9.03 -0.40
C LYS A 80 -12.44 -10.27 -1.26
N LEU A 81 -11.69 -10.45 -2.34
CA LEU A 81 -11.78 -11.62 -3.23
C LEU A 81 -11.41 -12.91 -2.50
N LYS A 82 -10.31 -12.90 -1.75
CA LYS A 82 -9.87 -14.04 -0.96
C LYS A 82 -10.88 -14.41 0.14
N GLN A 83 -11.32 -13.44 0.94
CA GLN A 83 -12.20 -13.71 2.09
C GLN A 83 -13.64 -14.06 1.70
N THR A 84 -14.21 -13.37 0.70
CA THR A 84 -15.63 -13.54 0.35
C THR A 84 -15.85 -14.57 -0.75
N PHE A 85 -14.90 -14.71 -1.68
CA PHE A 85 -15.07 -15.55 -2.88
C PHE A 85 -14.07 -16.71 -2.94
N GLY A 86 -13.05 -16.76 -2.08
CA GLY A 86 -11.98 -17.76 -2.13
C GLY A 86 -11.08 -17.62 -3.37
N ILE A 87 -11.12 -16.45 -4.02
CA ILE A 87 -10.33 -16.19 -5.24
C ILE A 87 -9.03 -15.53 -4.82
N GLU A 88 -7.91 -16.20 -5.13
CA GLU A 88 -6.57 -15.68 -4.90
C GLU A 88 -6.01 -15.11 -6.21
N LEU A 89 -5.65 -13.83 -6.20
CA LEU A 89 -5.00 -13.17 -7.32
C LEU A 89 -3.48 -13.20 -7.13
N PRO A 90 -2.69 -13.11 -8.22
CA PRO A 90 -1.22 -13.03 -8.11
C PRO A 90 -0.77 -11.81 -7.30
N GLU A 91 0.24 -12.00 -6.46
CA GLU A 91 0.84 -10.99 -5.58
C GLU A 91 2.37 -11.07 -5.63
N GLY A 92 3.07 -10.02 -5.17
CA GLY A 92 4.53 -10.00 -5.06
C GLY A 92 5.24 -10.06 -6.41
N GLU A 93 6.28 -10.90 -6.52
CA GLU A 93 7.13 -11.05 -7.72
C GLU A 93 6.33 -11.39 -8.98
N ALA A 94 5.27 -12.21 -8.85
CA ALA A 94 4.42 -12.57 -9.98
C ALA A 94 3.76 -11.37 -10.66
N VAL A 95 3.52 -10.27 -9.92
CA VAL A 95 2.99 -9.02 -10.48
C VAL A 95 4.09 -8.20 -11.15
N GLN A 96 5.33 -8.26 -10.65
CA GLN A 96 6.46 -7.51 -11.22
C GLN A 96 6.94 -8.09 -12.56
N ASP A 97 6.95 -9.41 -12.67
CA ASP A 97 7.53 -10.11 -13.82
C ASP A 97 6.58 -10.21 -15.02
N MET A 98 5.29 -9.97 -14.81
CA MET A 98 4.27 -10.12 -15.84
C MET A 98 3.97 -8.82 -16.58
N ALA A 99 3.85 -8.92 -17.90
CA ALA A 99 3.30 -7.83 -18.69
C ALA A 99 1.80 -7.61 -18.37
N TYR A 100 1.33 -6.37 -18.47
CA TYR A 100 -0.08 -6.01 -18.21
C TYR A 100 -1.08 -6.97 -18.89
N GLY A 101 -0.89 -7.28 -20.16
CA GLY A 101 -1.80 -8.15 -20.91
C GLY A 101 -1.84 -9.59 -20.38
N GLU A 102 -0.70 -10.12 -19.92
CA GLU A 102 -0.59 -11.46 -19.33
C GLU A 102 -1.28 -11.51 -17.97
N LEU A 103 -0.93 -10.57 -17.08
CA LEU A 103 -1.52 -10.44 -15.75
C LEU A 103 -3.05 -10.29 -15.84
N THR A 104 -3.54 -9.41 -16.70
CA THR A 104 -4.98 -9.18 -16.87
C THR A 104 -5.67 -10.43 -17.43
N SER A 105 -5.02 -11.16 -18.34
CA SER A 105 -5.56 -12.42 -18.89
C SER A 105 -5.62 -13.53 -17.84
N GLN A 106 -4.61 -13.62 -16.96
CA GLN A 106 -4.62 -14.56 -15.84
C GLN A 106 -5.75 -14.23 -14.84
N ILE A 107 -5.91 -12.94 -14.50
CA ILE A 107 -7.01 -12.50 -13.64
C ILE A 107 -8.37 -12.83 -14.28
N ARG A 108 -8.55 -12.57 -15.59
CA ARG A 108 -9.80 -12.95 -16.30
C ARG A 108 -10.10 -14.45 -16.20
N LYS A 109 -9.09 -15.32 -16.27
CA LYS A 109 -9.26 -16.77 -16.10
C LYS A 109 -9.73 -17.14 -14.69
N LEU A 110 -9.17 -16.51 -13.66
CA LEU A 110 -9.56 -16.73 -12.26
C LEU A 110 -10.99 -16.24 -11.97
N LEU A 111 -11.48 -15.27 -12.73
CA LEU A 111 -12.81 -14.69 -12.58
C LEU A 111 -13.87 -15.30 -13.51
N VAL A 112 -13.55 -16.38 -14.25
CA VAL A 112 -14.43 -16.94 -15.29
C VAL A 112 -15.80 -17.38 -14.77
N GLU A 113 -15.87 -17.81 -13.51
CA GLU A 113 -17.13 -18.23 -12.87
C GLU A 113 -18.06 -17.04 -12.56
N GLN A 114 -17.50 -15.82 -12.47
CA GLN A 114 -18.23 -14.60 -12.13
C GLN A 114 -18.73 -13.88 -13.41
N LYS A 115 -19.79 -14.42 -14.02
CA LYS A 115 -20.29 -13.97 -15.33
C LYS A 115 -20.71 -12.50 -15.41
N THR A 116 -21.08 -11.88 -14.29
CA THR A 116 -21.49 -10.47 -14.24
C THR A 116 -20.33 -9.51 -14.01
N TRP A 117 -19.12 -10.03 -13.83
CA TRP A 117 -17.94 -9.23 -13.54
C TRP A 117 -17.18 -8.91 -14.81
N GLU A 118 -16.64 -7.69 -14.87
CA GLU A 118 -16.00 -7.18 -16.08
C GLU A 118 -14.71 -6.45 -15.72
N ILE A 119 -13.63 -6.78 -16.43
CA ILE A 119 -12.40 -5.99 -16.38
C ILE A 119 -12.40 -4.97 -17.51
N LYS A 120 -12.40 -3.68 -17.15
CA LYS A 120 -12.30 -2.56 -18.09
C LYS A 120 -10.87 -2.04 -18.14
N GLU A 121 -10.39 -1.80 -19.34
CA GLU A 121 -9.06 -1.25 -19.62
C GLU A 121 -9.14 0.28 -19.61
N ASN A 122 -8.93 0.87 -18.43
CA ASN A 122 -8.89 2.31 -18.23
C ASN A 122 -7.66 2.68 -17.40
N VAL A 123 -7.29 3.96 -17.42
CA VAL A 123 -6.17 4.47 -16.61
C VAL A 123 -6.60 5.75 -15.94
N PHE A 124 -6.36 5.86 -14.65
CA PHE A 124 -6.65 7.07 -13.89
C PHE A 124 -5.62 7.31 -12.79
N LEU A 125 -5.49 8.57 -12.43
CA LEU A 125 -4.56 9.04 -11.41
C LEU A 125 -5.36 9.43 -10.16
N SER A 126 -5.05 8.80 -9.02
CA SER A 126 -5.76 9.07 -7.78
C SER A 126 -4.87 8.86 -6.57
N LEU A 127 -5.32 9.44 -5.46
CA LEU A 127 -4.80 9.12 -4.15
C LEU A 127 -5.47 7.85 -3.62
N PHE A 128 -4.67 7.00 -3.00
CA PHE A 128 -5.13 5.80 -2.33
C PHE A 128 -4.46 5.67 -0.96
N SER A 129 -5.25 5.32 0.05
CA SER A 129 -4.80 5.23 1.44
C SER A 129 -4.59 3.76 1.84
N TYR A 130 -3.77 3.02 1.10
CA TYR A 130 -3.47 1.60 1.41
C TYR A 130 -2.37 1.41 2.44
N ALA A 131 -1.71 2.47 2.90
CA ALA A 131 -0.70 2.44 3.95
C ALA A 131 -1.10 1.55 5.14
N LYS A 132 -2.39 1.60 5.55
CA LYS A 132 -2.90 0.75 6.61
C LYS A 132 -2.85 -0.74 6.28
N ALA A 133 -3.15 -1.15 5.05
CA ALA A 133 -3.14 -2.56 4.66
C ALA A 133 -1.71 -3.12 4.60
N ALA A 134 -0.75 -2.36 4.06
CA ALA A 134 0.66 -2.73 4.05
C ALA A 134 1.24 -2.77 5.47
N MET A 135 0.97 -1.76 6.31
CA MET A 135 1.36 -1.78 7.73
C MET A 135 0.74 -2.94 8.49
N VAL A 136 -0.55 -3.24 8.28
CA VAL A 136 -1.22 -4.37 8.93
C VAL A 136 -0.59 -5.69 8.48
N ARG A 137 -0.27 -5.83 7.19
CA ARG A 137 0.43 -7.00 6.67
C ARG A 137 1.81 -7.14 7.31
N ASP A 138 2.60 -6.08 7.36
CA ASP A 138 3.93 -6.05 8.00
C ASP A 138 3.84 -6.44 9.48
N ILE A 139 2.82 -5.96 10.21
CA ILE A 139 2.58 -6.34 11.61
C ILE A 139 2.26 -7.83 11.73
N ILE A 140 1.41 -8.38 10.85
CA ILE A 140 1.04 -9.80 10.85
C ILE A 140 2.27 -10.67 10.52
N GLU A 141 3.04 -10.31 9.49
CA GLU A 141 4.22 -11.06 9.05
C GLU A 141 5.35 -11.03 10.08
N ASN A 142 5.49 -9.92 10.82
CA ASN A 142 6.49 -9.75 11.86
C ASN A 142 5.96 -9.97 13.28
N GLU A 143 4.77 -10.57 13.43
CA GLU A 143 4.08 -10.73 14.72
C GLU A 143 5.03 -11.26 15.80
N ALA A 144 5.70 -12.39 15.54
CA ALA A 144 6.61 -13.01 16.50
C ALA A 144 7.76 -12.08 16.93
N ARG A 145 8.32 -11.30 15.99
CA ARG A 145 9.42 -10.36 16.26
C ARG A 145 8.94 -9.15 17.06
N ILE A 146 7.74 -8.66 16.74
CA ILE A 146 7.09 -7.56 17.46
C ILE A 146 6.80 -7.99 18.90
N PHE A 147 6.19 -9.16 19.09
CA PHE A 147 5.95 -9.71 20.43
C PHE A 147 7.25 -9.95 21.20
N ALA A 148 8.33 -10.40 20.56
CA ALA A 148 9.62 -10.60 21.23
C ALA A 148 10.35 -9.30 21.60
N HIS A 149 9.90 -8.13 21.13
CA HIS A 149 10.64 -6.88 21.29
C HIS A 149 10.68 -6.40 22.76
N PRO A 150 11.86 -6.15 23.37
CA PRO A 150 11.99 -5.84 24.80
C PRO A 150 11.17 -4.62 25.26
N ILE A 151 11.09 -3.57 24.44
CA ILE A 151 10.31 -2.37 24.76
C ILE A 151 8.80 -2.67 24.74
N LEU A 152 8.33 -3.49 23.79
CA LEU A 152 6.91 -3.79 23.67
C LEU A 152 6.47 -4.74 24.80
N GLN A 153 7.32 -5.69 25.17
CA GLN A 153 7.16 -6.52 26.37
C GLN A 153 7.05 -5.66 27.64
N ALA A 154 7.92 -4.65 27.79
CA ALA A 154 7.87 -3.72 28.92
C ALA A 154 6.57 -2.91 28.98
N ILE A 155 6.10 -2.40 27.82
CA ILE A 155 4.82 -1.68 27.71
C ILE A 155 3.65 -2.60 28.12
N SER A 156 3.72 -3.89 27.78
CA SER A 156 2.71 -4.88 28.20
C SER A 156 2.82 -5.31 29.68
N GLY A 157 3.76 -4.75 30.44
CA GLY A 157 3.96 -5.05 31.87
C GLY A 157 4.99 -6.15 32.17
N ASN A 158 5.63 -6.72 31.15
CA ASN A 158 6.71 -7.69 31.31
C ASN A 158 8.08 -6.97 31.25
N LEU A 159 8.57 -6.54 32.42
CA LEU A 159 9.83 -5.80 32.54
C LEU A 159 11.10 -6.68 32.52
N SER A 160 10.96 -8.00 32.56
CA SER A 160 12.08 -8.93 32.78
C SER A 160 13.18 -8.82 31.71
N SER A 161 12.80 -8.64 30.44
CA SER A 161 13.75 -8.51 29.31
C SER A 161 14.26 -7.08 29.12
N TYR A 162 13.48 -6.06 29.50
CA TYR A 162 13.89 -4.66 29.39
C TYR A 162 14.92 -4.27 30.46
N GLN A 163 14.71 -4.68 31.72
CA GLN A 163 15.66 -4.41 32.81
C GLN A 163 17.04 -5.01 32.54
N ALA A 164 17.11 -6.18 31.89
CA ALA A 164 18.37 -6.83 31.52
C ALA A 164 19.13 -6.09 30.40
N SER A 165 18.43 -5.31 29.58
CA SER A 165 18.99 -4.60 28.41
C SER A 165 19.12 -3.09 28.61
N TYR A 166 18.62 -2.57 29.74
CA TYR A 166 18.65 -1.15 30.07
C TYR A 166 20.09 -0.70 30.32
N LYS A 167 20.57 0.24 29.52
CA LYS A 167 21.81 0.97 29.78
C LYS A 167 21.43 2.28 30.42
N GLU A 168 21.94 2.52 31.62
CA GLU A 168 21.81 3.81 32.27
C GLU A 168 22.40 4.89 31.34
N PRO A 169 21.66 5.97 31.04
CA PRO A 169 22.18 7.03 30.21
C PRO A 169 23.45 7.60 30.84
N LEU A 170 24.45 7.92 30.01
CA LEU A 170 25.69 8.51 30.51
C LEU A 170 25.37 9.78 31.30
N PRO A 171 25.92 9.96 32.50
CA PRO A 171 25.71 11.18 33.26
C PRO A 171 26.22 12.38 32.46
N ALA A 172 25.50 13.50 32.53
CA ALA A 172 25.79 14.71 31.75
C ALA A 172 27.25 15.16 31.89
N SER A 173 27.85 15.00 33.08
CA SER A 173 29.25 15.32 33.37
C SER A 173 30.27 14.56 32.52
N VAL A 174 29.91 13.39 31.97
CA VAL A 174 30.79 12.58 31.10
C VAL A 174 30.65 13.02 29.64
N LEU A 175 29.50 13.57 29.24
CA LEU A 175 29.25 14.07 27.89
C LEU A 175 30.00 15.39 27.63
N ASP A 176 30.10 16.25 28.65
CA ASP A 176 30.82 17.53 28.57
C ASP A 176 32.34 17.38 28.37
N SER A 177 32.91 16.21 28.70
CA SER A 177 34.34 15.91 28.53
C SER A 177 34.74 15.47 27.11
N ARG A 178 33.77 15.35 26.19
CA ARG A 178 33.96 14.87 24.81
C ARG A 178 33.62 15.92 23.72
N VAL A 179 33.44 17.18 24.11
CA VAL A 179 33.24 18.32 23.21
C VAL A 179 34.42 19.27 23.31
#